data_AF-A0A2A3C7A2-F1
#
_entry.id   AF-A0A2A3C7A2-F1
#
_cell.length_a   1.000
_cell.length_b   1.000
_cell.length_c   1.000
_cell.angle_alpha   90.00
_cell.angle_beta   90.00
_cell.angle_gamma   90.00
#
_symmetry.space_group_name_H-M   'P 1'
#
loop_
_entity.id
_entity.type
_entity.pdbx_description
1 polymer ?
#
loop_
_entity_poly.entity_id
_entity_poly.type
_entity_poly.pdbx_seq_one_letter_code
_entity_poly.pdbx_strand_id
1 'polypeptide(L)'
;MSMPARVLRLRGEVEYRDQGEPLLKMPGDAVLVRRGVARSLLVACPDGCGERLVVNLDPRTAKAWRMDMRGGEVTLYPSVWRDGGCGSHFIVWRGRIIWCDRFEQGNVEPPYDAALEHRLYTALELGRLRSSEDLAIQLDEIPWEVSRAARRLVQKGFADAGTGIQRDWFRRKGR
;
A
#
# COMPACT_ATOMS: atom_id res chain seq x y z
N MET A 1 11.22 -7.16 23.60
CA MET A 1 10.50 -7.07 22.30
C MET A 1 10.98 -5.82 21.59
N SER A 2 11.56 -5.95 20.38
CA SER A 2 11.96 -4.78 19.58
C SER A 2 10.72 -4.05 19.08
N MET A 3 10.76 -2.72 19.06
CA MET A 3 9.67 -1.94 18.45
C MET A 3 9.56 -2.26 16.95
N PRO A 4 8.34 -2.38 16.41
CA PRO A 4 8.14 -2.63 14.99
C PRO A 4 8.63 -1.44 14.15
N ALA A 5 9.18 -1.73 12.98
CA ALA A 5 9.56 -0.70 12.03
C ALA A 5 8.32 0.06 11.53
N ARG A 6 8.50 1.38 11.37
CA ARG A 6 7.47 2.31 10.88
C ARG A 6 7.76 2.85 9.48
N VAL A 7 8.91 2.50 8.94
CA VAL A 7 9.40 2.98 7.64
C VAL A 7 9.98 1.80 6.89
N LEU A 8 9.62 1.70 5.61
CA LEU A 8 10.23 0.79 4.64
C LEU A 8 11.36 1.53 3.92
N ARG A 9 12.57 0.99 3.99
CA ARG A 9 13.78 1.61 3.44
C ARG A 9 14.27 0.79 2.27
N LEU A 10 14.11 1.31 1.05
CA LEU A 10 14.66 0.67 -0.13
C LEU A 10 16.19 0.82 -0.12
N ARG A 11 16.92 -0.30 -0.06
CA ARG A 11 18.38 -0.35 0.03
C ARG A 11 19.08 -0.49 -1.32
N GLY A 12 18.33 -0.86 -2.35
CA GLY A 12 18.84 -0.99 -3.70
C GLY A 12 17.96 -1.87 -4.57
N GLU A 13 18.44 -2.09 -5.78
CA GLU A 13 17.90 -3.03 -6.76
C GLU A 13 18.99 -4.06 -7.10
N VAL A 14 18.60 -5.33 -7.22
CA VAL A 14 19.47 -6.46 -7.57
C VAL A 14 18.76 -7.37 -8.58
N GLU A 15 19.51 -8.25 -9.25
CA GLU A 15 18.91 -9.21 -10.18
C GLU A 15 18.41 -10.48 -9.49
N TYR A 16 19.09 -10.92 -8.44
CA TYR A 16 18.82 -12.17 -7.75
C TYR A 16 18.64 -11.99 -6.25
N ARG A 17 17.90 -12.92 -5.62
CA ARG A 17 17.49 -12.77 -4.21
C ARG A 17 18.67 -12.84 -3.24
N ASP A 18 19.58 -13.77 -3.49
CA ASP A 18 20.83 -13.98 -2.76
C ASP A 18 21.72 -12.72 -2.72
N GLN A 19 21.71 -11.92 -3.79
CA GLN A 19 22.40 -10.62 -3.83
C GLN A 19 21.74 -9.57 -2.94
N GLY A 20 20.41 -9.64 -2.76
CA GLY A 20 19.64 -8.69 -1.97
C GLY A 20 19.66 -8.99 -0.47
N GLU A 21 19.74 -10.25 -0.08
CA GLU A 21 19.70 -10.67 1.32
C GLU A 21 20.74 -9.99 2.24
N PRO A 22 22.01 -9.80 1.83
CA PRO A 22 23.02 -9.10 2.64
C PRO A 22 22.70 -7.61 2.88
N LEU A 23 21.83 -7.01 2.09
CA LEU A 23 21.44 -5.59 2.21
C LEU A 23 20.31 -5.38 3.24
N LEU A 24 19.63 -6.46 3.64
CA LEU A 24 18.51 -6.44 4.58
C LEU A 24 19.01 -6.51 6.03
N LYS A 25 19.48 -5.38 6.57
CA LYS A 25 20.19 -5.33 7.86
C LYS A 25 19.28 -5.06 9.05
N MET A 26 18.22 -4.29 8.86
CA MET A 26 17.28 -3.89 9.91
C MET A 26 15.83 -4.19 9.52
N PRO A 27 14.92 -4.39 10.50
CA PRO A 27 13.49 -4.46 10.22
C PRO A 27 13.01 -3.27 9.38
N GLY A 28 12.23 -3.55 8.34
CA GLY A 28 11.77 -2.58 7.36
C GLY A 28 12.75 -2.24 6.25
N ASP A 29 13.98 -2.77 6.26
CA ASP A 29 14.82 -2.71 5.06
C ASP A 29 14.20 -3.55 3.94
N ALA A 30 14.31 -3.07 2.71
CA ALA A 30 13.77 -3.72 1.53
C ALA A 30 14.74 -3.63 0.35
N VAL A 31 14.69 -4.62 -0.54
CA VAL A 31 15.46 -4.68 -1.78
C VAL A 31 14.55 -5.10 -2.92
N LEU A 32 14.65 -4.39 -4.04
CA LEU A 32 13.92 -4.72 -5.26
C LEU A 32 14.69 -5.77 -6.06
N VAL A 33 14.03 -6.86 -6.42
CA VAL A 33 14.56 -7.85 -7.35
C VAL A 33 13.97 -7.58 -8.73
N ARG A 34 14.81 -7.18 -9.69
CA ARG A 34 14.40 -6.87 -11.07
C ARG A 34 15.20 -7.69 -12.08
N ARG A 35 14.49 -8.30 -13.03
CA ARG A 35 15.09 -8.99 -14.18
C ARG A 35 14.24 -8.71 -15.42
N GLY A 36 14.57 -7.62 -16.11
CA GLY A 36 13.75 -6.98 -17.15
C GLY A 36 12.46 -6.33 -16.61
N VAL A 37 11.77 -7.02 -15.71
CA VAL A 37 10.59 -6.54 -14.97
C VAL A 37 10.80 -6.70 -13.46
N ALA A 38 10.05 -5.96 -12.66
CA ALA A 38 10.01 -6.14 -11.21
C ALA A 38 9.48 -7.54 -10.88
N ARG A 39 10.26 -8.34 -10.16
CA ARG A 39 9.92 -9.74 -9.84
C ARG A 39 9.39 -9.86 -8.43
N SER A 40 10.11 -9.31 -7.47
CA SER A 40 9.72 -9.33 -6.06
C SER A 40 10.37 -8.20 -5.29
N LEU A 41 9.75 -7.81 -4.17
CA LEU A 41 10.39 -7.00 -3.15
C LEU A 41 10.74 -7.91 -1.97
N LEU A 42 12.03 -8.02 -1.67
CA LEU A 42 12.49 -8.65 -0.44
C LEU A 42 12.39 -7.64 0.70
N VAL A 43 11.86 -8.05 1.85
CA VAL A 43 11.68 -7.17 3.01
C VAL A 43 12.14 -7.88 4.27
N ALA A 44 13.05 -7.29 5.03
CA ALA A 44 13.31 -7.73 6.41
C ALA A 44 12.05 -7.49 7.24
N CYS A 45 11.47 -8.54 7.81
CA CYS A 45 10.13 -8.48 8.38
C CYS A 45 10.02 -7.29 9.35
N PRO A 46 9.10 -6.35 9.10
CA PRO A 46 9.06 -5.11 9.86
C PRO A 46 8.73 -5.28 11.34
N ASP A 47 8.20 -6.42 11.77
CA ASP A 47 7.89 -6.69 13.17
C ASP A 47 9.12 -7.03 14.03
N GLY A 48 10.26 -7.29 13.39
CA GLY A 48 11.50 -7.66 14.07
C GLY A 48 11.66 -9.14 14.39
N CYS A 49 10.84 -10.04 13.83
CA CYS A 49 10.96 -11.49 14.06
C CYS A 49 12.25 -12.12 13.49
N GLY A 50 13.02 -11.38 12.68
CA GLY A 50 14.27 -11.84 12.07
C GLY A 50 14.08 -12.57 10.72
N GLU A 51 12.85 -12.86 10.34
CA GLU A 51 12.54 -13.50 9.05
C GLU A 51 12.44 -12.48 7.90
N ARG A 52 12.40 -12.99 6.67
CA ARG A 52 12.30 -12.18 5.45
C ARG A 52 10.99 -12.48 4.72
N LEU A 53 10.37 -11.43 4.22
CA LEU A 53 9.19 -11.51 3.37
C LEU A 53 9.61 -11.39 1.91
N VAL A 54 8.96 -12.18 1.06
CA VAL A 54 9.10 -12.07 -0.40
C VAL A 54 7.76 -11.63 -0.95
N VAL A 55 7.64 -10.34 -1.25
CA VAL A 55 6.43 -9.78 -1.85
C VAL A 55 6.50 -9.99 -3.36
N ASN A 56 5.59 -10.78 -3.93
CA ASN A 56 5.53 -10.99 -5.37
C ASN A 56 5.10 -9.69 -6.09
N LEU A 57 5.85 -9.27 -7.11
CA LEU A 57 5.51 -8.12 -7.95
C LEU A 57 5.21 -8.53 -9.40
N ASP A 58 5.42 -9.81 -9.76
CA ASP A 58 5.17 -10.32 -11.10
C ASP A 58 3.76 -10.94 -11.18
N PRO A 59 2.80 -10.30 -11.87
CA PRO A 59 1.43 -10.79 -11.93
C PRO A 59 1.28 -12.08 -12.75
N ARG A 60 2.33 -12.51 -13.47
CA ARG A 60 2.30 -13.72 -14.30
C ARG A 60 2.51 -15.00 -13.49
N THR A 61 3.08 -14.90 -12.29
CA THR A 61 3.49 -16.07 -11.50
C THR A 61 2.50 -16.43 -10.39
N ALA A 62 1.86 -15.43 -9.79
CA ALA A 62 0.91 -15.61 -8.69
C ALA A 62 0.19 -14.28 -8.42
N LYS A 63 -0.64 -14.22 -7.35
CA LYS A 63 -1.12 -12.96 -6.79
C LYS A 63 0.07 -12.02 -6.57
N ALA A 64 -0.01 -10.82 -7.13
CA ALA A 64 1.05 -9.84 -7.12
C ALA A 64 0.59 -8.53 -6.51
N TRP A 65 1.53 -7.85 -5.87
CA TRP A 65 1.37 -6.49 -5.39
C TRP A 65 1.79 -5.54 -6.50
N ARG A 66 1.06 -4.44 -6.62
CA ARG A 66 1.47 -3.31 -7.43
C ARG A 66 2.41 -2.46 -6.60
N MET A 67 3.55 -2.11 -7.17
CA MET A 67 4.52 -1.22 -6.56
C MET A 67 4.54 0.11 -7.31
N ASP A 68 4.35 1.20 -6.58
CA ASP A 68 4.47 2.57 -7.08
C ASP A 68 5.65 3.25 -6.38
N MET A 69 6.39 4.09 -7.12
CA MET A 69 7.59 4.80 -6.68
C MET A 69 7.48 6.32 -6.88
N ARG A 70 6.30 6.85 -7.20
CA ARG A 70 6.09 8.29 -7.41
C ARG A 70 6.41 9.07 -6.14
N GLY A 71 7.26 10.08 -6.25
CA GLY A 71 7.78 10.82 -5.09
C GLY A 71 8.98 10.15 -4.40
N GLY A 72 9.57 9.10 -4.98
CA GLY A 72 10.83 8.52 -4.54
C GLY A 72 10.72 7.48 -3.41
N GLU A 73 9.51 7.25 -2.88
CA GLU A 73 9.27 6.31 -1.79
C GLU A 73 8.36 5.17 -2.24
N VAL A 74 8.63 3.96 -1.75
CA VAL A 74 7.87 2.75 -2.12
C VAL A 74 6.44 2.85 -1.60
N THR A 75 5.49 2.52 -2.46
CA THR A 75 4.11 2.18 -2.09
C THR A 75 3.77 0.80 -2.63
N LEU A 76 3.17 -0.05 -1.81
CA LEU A 76 2.64 -1.35 -2.23
C LEU A 76 1.11 -1.33 -2.12
N TYR A 77 0.44 -1.90 -3.11
CA TYR A 77 -1.00 -2.12 -3.08
C TYR A 77 -1.34 -3.55 -3.53
N PRO A 78 -2.22 -4.30 -2.83
CA PRO A 78 -2.91 -3.94 -1.58
C PRO A 78 -1.98 -4.07 -0.35
N SER A 79 -2.54 -4.24 0.86
CA SER A 79 -1.76 -4.50 2.07
C SER A 79 -0.94 -5.79 1.94
N VAL A 80 0.20 -5.84 2.61
CA VAL A 80 1.05 -7.03 2.73
C VAL A 80 0.59 -7.81 3.96
N TRP A 81 0.11 -9.02 3.74
CA TRP A 81 -0.22 -9.96 4.80
C TRP A 81 0.60 -11.23 4.62
N ARG A 82 1.33 -11.59 5.67
CA ARG A 82 2.04 -12.86 5.74
C ARG A 82 1.12 -13.92 6.33
N ASP A 83 0.81 -14.94 5.52
CA ASP A 83 0.16 -16.15 5.99
C ASP A 83 1.20 -17.08 6.64
N GLY A 84 1.01 -17.39 7.93
CA GLY A 84 1.98 -18.14 8.74
C GLY A 84 3.16 -17.33 9.30
N GLY A 85 4.02 -18.03 10.07
CA GLY A 85 5.14 -17.41 10.80
C GLY A 85 4.65 -16.36 11.80
N CYS A 86 5.26 -15.18 11.76
CA CYS A 86 4.91 -14.08 12.66
C CYS A 86 3.54 -13.42 12.40
N GLY A 87 2.88 -13.70 11.27
CA GLY A 87 1.56 -13.14 10.93
C GLY A 87 1.53 -11.62 10.74
N SER A 88 2.63 -11.00 10.29
CA SER A 88 2.67 -9.54 10.06
C SER A 88 1.65 -9.09 9.00
N HIS A 89 0.84 -8.08 9.31
CA HIS A 89 -0.07 -7.43 8.38
C HIS A 89 0.14 -5.91 8.41
N PHE A 90 0.46 -5.32 7.25
CA PHE A 90 0.76 -3.90 7.13
C PHE A 90 0.56 -3.37 5.72
N ILE A 91 0.38 -2.06 5.60
CA ILE A 91 0.40 -1.31 4.35
C ILE A 91 1.77 -0.63 4.22
N VAL A 92 2.31 -0.59 3.01
CA VAL A 92 3.46 0.25 2.66
C VAL A 92 2.96 1.39 1.80
N TRP A 93 3.04 2.62 2.30
CA TRP A 93 2.52 3.80 1.60
C TRP A 93 3.46 4.98 1.75
N ARG A 94 4.05 5.41 0.63
CA ARG A 94 5.11 6.44 0.56
C ARG A 94 6.15 6.23 1.66
N GLY A 95 6.77 5.05 1.62
CA GLY A 95 7.83 4.66 2.55
C GLY A 95 7.36 4.39 3.99
N ARG A 96 6.13 4.71 4.36
CA ARG A 96 5.60 4.46 5.71
C ARG A 96 5.02 3.06 5.82
N ILE A 97 5.23 2.44 6.97
CA ILE A 97 4.61 1.16 7.35
C ILE A 97 3.44 1.48 8.27
N ILE A 98 2.24 1.26 7.77
CA ILE A 98 0.99 1.43 8.51
C ILE A 98 0.54 0.04 8.91
N TRP A 99 0.62 -0.27 10.19
CA TRP A 99 0.30 -1.59 10.71
C TRP A 99 -1.20 -1.84 10.75
N CYS A 100 -1.60 -3.09 10.55
CA CYS A 100 -2.97 -3.57 10.66
C CYS A 100 -3.05 -4.68 11.71
N ASP A 101 -4.16 -4.76 12.43
CA ASP A 101 -4.50 -5.77 13.45
C ASP A 101 -3.67 -5.71 14.74
N ARG A 102 -2.38 -5.36 14.65
CA ARG A 102 -1.46 -5.15 15.78
C ARG A 102 -0.53 -3.98 15.52
N PHE A 103 0.09 -3.43 16.56
CA PHE A 103 1.00 -2.29 16.47
C PHE A 103 0.40 -1.01 15.85
N GLU A 104 -0.92 -0.88 15.81
CA GLU A 104 -1.60 0.25 15.16
C GLU A 104 -1.34 1.58 15.86
N GLN A 105 -1.15 1.56 17.18
CA GLN A 105 -0.79 2.75 17.94
C GLN A 105 0.53 3.32 17.41
N GLY A 106 0.52 4.60 17.02
CA GLY A 106 1.67 5.28 16.41
C GLY A 106 1.78 5.10 14.89
N ASN A 107 0.77 4.54 14.22
CA ASN A 107 0.66 4.65 12.77
C ASN A 107 0.59 6.12 12.35
N VAL A 108 1.35 6.46 11.33
CA VAL A 108 1.35 7.78 10.71
C VAL A 108 1.16 7.58 9.22
N GLU A 109 0.13 8.20 8.66
CA GLU A 109 -0.06 8.21 7.21
C GLU A 109 0.84 9.24 6.53
N PRO A 110 1.09 9.12 5.21
CA PRO A 110 1.79 10.17 4.46
C PRO A 110 1.06 11.51 4.46
N PRO A 111 1.75 12.62 4.14
CA PRO A 111 1.11 13.91 3.94
C PRO A 111 -0.07 13.80 2.97
N TYR A 112 -1.11 14.60 3.21
CA TYR A 112 -2.33 14.57 2.44
C TYR A 112 -2.43 15.75 1.48
N ASP A 113 -2.72 15.46 0.21
CA ASP A 113 -3.04 16.47 -0.79
C ASP A 113 -4.56 16.66 -0.92
N ALA A 114 -5.05 17.81 -0.46
CA ALA A 114 -6.47 18.17 -0.54
C ALA A 114 -6.96 18.40 -1.97
N ALA A 115 -6.07 18.67 -2.94
CA ALA A 115 -6.45 18.87 -4.34
C ALA A 115 -7.03 17.59 -4.97
N LEU A 116 -6.67 16.42 -4.44
CA LEU A 116 -7.22 15.14 -4.89
C LEU A 116 -8.73 15.03 -4.63
N GLU A 117 -9.26 15.65 -3.57
CA GLU A 117 -10.70 15.56 -3.26
C GLU A 117 -11.57 16.10 -4.41
N HIS A 118 -11.17 17.21 -5.01
CA HIS A 118 -11.94 17.83 -6.09
C HIS A 118 -11.92 17.00 -7.37
N ARG A 119 -10.73 16.49 -7.76
CA ARG A 119 -10.58 15.58 -8.91
C ARG A 119 -11.41 14.31 -8.71
N LEU A 120 -11.33 13.73 -7.51
CA LEU A 120 -12.05 12.52 -7.17
C LEU A 120 -13.56 12.74 -7.17
N TYR A 121 -14.06 13.82 -6.56
CA TYR A 121 -15.49 14.13 -6.55
C TYR A 121 -16.06 14.26 -7.97
N THR A 122 -15.30 14.86 -8.89
CA THR A 122 -15.68 14.97 -10.30
C THR A 122 -15.72 13.61 -11.01
N ALA A 123 -14.84 12.68 -10.63
CA ALA A 123 -14.81 11.32 -11.17
C ALA A 123 -15.88 10.38 -10.59
N LEU A 124 -16.44 10.69 -9.42
CA LEU A 124 -17.49 9.89 -8.80
C LEU A 124 -18.83 10.04 -9.53
N GLU A 125 -19.45 8.90 -9.84
CA GLU A 125 -20.74 8.82 -10.51
C GLU A 125 -21.90 8.85 -9.51
N LEU A 126 -23.06 9.36 -9.94
CA LEU A 126 -24.31 9.21 -9.19
C LEU A 126 -24.81 7.76 -9.31
N GLY A 127 -25.18 7.15 -8.19
CA GLY A 127 -25.86 5.86 -8.16
C GLY A 127 -24.97 4.62 -8.40
N ARG A 128 -23.73 4.76 -8.89
CA ARG A 128 -22.81 3.64 -9.13
C ARG A 128 -21.60 3.67 -8.19
N LEU A 129 -21.41 2.57 -7.44
CA LEU A 129 -20.22 2.34 -6.64
C LEU A 129 -19.03 1.94 -7.55
N ARG A 130 -17.87 2.50 -7.28
CA ARG A 130 -16.59 2.14 -7.92
C ARG A 130 -15.50 1.96 -6.88
N SER A 131 -14.62 0.98 -7.07
CA SER A 131 -13.54 0.73 -6.13
C SER A 131 -12.52 1.87 -6.12
N SER A 132 -11.81 2.05 -5.01
CA SER A 132 -10.66 2.95 -4.93
C SER A 132 -9.62 2.65 -6.01
N GLU A 133 -9.43 1.36 -6.34
CA GLU A 133 -8.52 0.88 -7.37
C GLU A 133 -8.94 1.34 -8.77
N ASP A 134 -10.21 1.20 -9.14
CA ASP A 134 -10.72 1.63 -10.45
C ASP A 134 -10.64 3.16 -10.61
N LEU A 135 -10.95 3.89 -9.54
CA LEU A 135 -10.89 5.34 -9.51
C LEU A 135 -9.43 5.82 -9.59
N ALA A 136 -8.51 5.13 -8.92
CA ALA A 136 -7.08 5.40 -8.98
C ALA A 136 -6.50 5.19 -10.38
N ILE A 137 -6.92 4.14 -11.09
CA ILE A 137 -6.54 3.93 -12.50
C ILE A 137 -7.02 5.10 -13.36
N GLN A 138 -8.29 5.52 -13.21
CA GLN A 138 -8.83 6.64 -13.99
C GLN A 138 -8.12 7.97 -13.70
N LEU A 139 -7.77 8.22 -12.44
CA LEU A 139 -7.18 9.49 -11.99
C LEU A 139 -5.65 9.53 -12.15
N ASP A 140 -5.04 8.45 -12.65
CA ASP A 140 -3.59 8.18 -12.58
C ASP A 140 -3.04 8.50 -11.19
N GLU A 141 -3.57 7.83 -10.16
CA GLU A 141 -3.25 8.09 -8.77
C GLU A 141 -2.94 6.79 -8.00
N ILE A 142 -2.31 6.92 -6.82
CA ILE A 142 -2.13 5.81 -5.91
C ILE A 142 -3.48 5.40 -5.27
N PRO A 143 -3.86 4.11 -5.25
CA PRO A 143 -5.12 3.66 -4.65
C PRO A 143 -5.32 4.05 -3.19
N TRP A 144 -4.26 4.06 -2.37
CA TRP A 144 -4.35 4.52 -0.98
C TRP A 144 -4.70 6.01 -0.86
N GLU A 145 -4.20 6.86 -1.77
CA GLU A 145 -4.54 8.28 -1.81
C GLU A 145 -6.02 8.46 -2.15
N VAL A 146 -6.50 7.71 -3.15
CA VAL A 146 -7.90 7.72 -3.56
C VAL A 146 -8.81 7.18 -2.47
N SER A 147 -8.48 6.05 -1.85
CA SER A 147 -9.23 5.47 -0.73
C SER A 147 -9.35 6.45 0.43
N ARG A 148 -8.25 7.12 0.81
CA ARG A 148 -8.25 8.16 1.85
C ARG A 148 -9.10 9.36 1.45
N ALA A 149 -8.91 9.91 0.25
CA ALA A 149 -9.68 11.06 -0.23
C ALA A 149 -11.17 10.74 -0.31
N ALA A 150 -11.54 9.53 -0.76
CA ALA A 150 -12.92 9.09 -0.84
C ALA A 150 -13.57 9.00 0.55
N ARG A 151 -12.88 8.39 1.53
CA ARG A 151 -13.36 8.34 2.92
C ARG A 151 -13.57 9.73 3.51
N ARG A 152 -12.72 10.71 3.16
CA ARG A 152 -12.91 12.11 3.56
C ARG A 152 -14.13 12.75 2.90
N LEU A 153 -14.37 12.50 1.60
CA LEU A 153 -15.59 12.95 0.94
C LEU A 153 -16.85 12.34 1.58
N VAL A 154 -16.78 11.08 2.02
CA VAL A 154 -17.86 10.43 2.77
C VAL A 154 -18.09 11.11 4.12
N GLN A 155 -17.02 11.37 4.89
CA GLN A 155 -17.09 12.10 6.16
C GLN A 155 -17.67 13.51 6.01
N LYS A 156 -17.37 14.19 4.89
CA LYS A 156 -17.90 15.51 4.54
C LYS A 156 -19.33 15.46 3.95
N GLY A 157 -19.89 14.27 3.72
CA GLY A 157 -21.23 14.09 3.19
C GLY A 157 -21.37 14.25 1.67
N PHE A 158 -20.26 14.27 0.91
CA PHE A 158 -20.27 14.41 -0.56
C PHE A 158 -20.30 13.06 -1.31
N ALA A 159 -20.02 11.96 -0.61
CA ALA A 159 -19.98 10.61 -1.17
C ALA A 159 -20.62 9.60 -0.21
N ASP A 160 -21.01 8.44 -0.75
CA ASP A 160 -21.36 7.26 0.05
C ASP A 160 -20.29 6.18 -0.14
N ALA A 161 -19.99 5.43 0.92
CA ALA A 161 -19.20 4.21 0.84
C ALA A 161 -20.11 2.98 0.75
N GLY A 162 -19.65 1.95 0.05
CA GLY A 162 -20.27 0.62 0.10
C GLY A 162 -20.06 -0.06 1.46
N THR A 163 -20.62 -1.26 1.63
CA THR A 163 -20.52 -2.04 2.86
C THR A 163 -19.90 -3.42 2.58
N GLY A 164 -19.49 -4.13 3.64
CA GLY A 164 -18.93 -5.48 3.52
C GLY A 164 -17.73 -5.54 2.57
N ILE A 165 -17.82 -6.39 1.54
CA ILE A 165 -16.77 -6.54 0.51
C ILE A 165 -16.57 -5.26 -0.34
N GLN A 166 -17.57 -4.38 -0.37
CA GLN A 166 -17.53 -3.09 -1.07
C GLN A 166 -17.19 -1.92 -0.15
N ARG A 167 -16.63 -2.15 1.04
CA ARG A 167 -16.26 -1.10 2.00
C ARG A 167 -15.25 -0.07 1.47
N ASP A 168 -14.50 -0.42 0.42
CA ASP A 168 -13.56 0.48 -0.26
C ASP A 168 -14.05 0.88 -1.65
N TRP A 169 -15.37 0.91 -1.82
CA TRP A 169 -16.06 1.38 -3.01
C TRP A 169 -16.86 2.63 -2.68
N PHE A 170 -16.90 3.57 -3.62
CA PHE A 170 -17.44 4.90 -3.40
C PHE A 170 -18.31 5.34 -4.57
N ARG A 171 -19.31 6.17 -4.26
CA ARG A 171 -20.17 6.84 -5.24
C ARG A 171 -20.42 8.27 -4.80
N ARG A 172 -20.80 9.14 -5.73
CA ARG A 172 -21.21 10.51 -5.40
C ARG A 172 -22.56 10.48 -4.70
N LYS A 173 -22.70 11.26 -3.62
CA LYS A 173 -24.00 11.44 -2.97
C LYS A 173 -24.83 12.41 -3.80
N GLY A 174 -26.08 12.06 -4.08
CA GLY A 174 -27.04 12.99 -4.66
C GLY A 174 -27.31 14.15 -3.69
N ARG A 175 -27.59 15.34 -4.24
CA ARG A 175 -28.14 16.44 -3.43
C ARG A 175 -29.50 16.05 -2.86
#